data_AF-A0A4Z0AJP8-F1
#
_entry.id   AF-A0A4Z0AJP8-F1
#
_cell.length_a   1.000
_cell.length_b   1.000
_cell.length_c   1.000
_cell.angle_alpha   90.00
_cell.angle_beta   90.00
_cell.angle_gamma   90.00
#
_symmetry.space_group_name_H-M   'P 1'
#
loop_
_entity.id
_entity.type
_entity.pdbx_description
1 polymer ?
#
loop_
_entity_poly.entity_id
_entity_poly.type
_entity_poly.pdbx_seq_one_letter_code
_entity_poly.pdbx_strand_id
1 'polypeptide(L)'
;MFNIESQYNYLNYEDRALVSQMYAYAQSQGADLAYVDRVAFALGTYRYFDDGRRIFNSNSGHHYDKQGHQLRYDYLEKDAAAATRILNGMAINTTRFDQGFLRHILDPGYGALAGMGDSLGFLEKMVSKFSNEDAELSVLGSEFATYVPKDVKDKIVITRSKEVMFTLPEPNHIRHNGVWTITEKGWAAGYTMDKAGRPRAPAPIPEGQARVRKTVEARNLRAQERAFLEALSRSRDLPHWLTSLLKALRNSGGP
;
A
#
# COMPACT_ATOMS: atom_id res chain seq x y z
N MET A 1 4.30 12.32 21.48
CA MET A 1 5.78 12.16 21.46
C MET A 1 6.03 10.73 21.03
N PHE A 2 6.38 10.50 19.76
CA PHE A 2 6.73 9.16 19.29
C PHE A 2 8.12 8.84 19.82
N ASN A 3 8.25 7.77 20.60
CA ASN A 3 9.55 7.29 21.05
C ASN A 3 10.28 6.80 19.79
N ILE A 4 11.25 7.56 19.30
CA ILE A 4 12.06 7.16 18.14
C ILE A 4 13.14 6.22 18.67
N GLU A 5 12.73 5.01 19.05
CA GLU A 5 13.70 3.92 19.13
C GLU A 5 14.23 3.67 17.72
N SER A 6 15.54 3.45 17.64
CA SER A 6 16.21 3.12 16.39
C SER A 6 15.50 1.93 15.72
N GLN A 7 15.08 2.08 14.46
CA GLN A 7 14.40 1.03 13.66
C GLN A 7 15.17 -0.30 13.67
N TYR A 8 16.50 -0.21 13.76
CA TYR A 8 17.42 -1.35 13.86
C TYR A 8 17.23 -2.21 15.13
N ASN A 9 16.60 -1.66 16.18
CA ASN A 9 16.30 -2.41 17.42
C ASN A 9 15.26 -3.52 17.18
N TYR A 10 14.42 -3.37 16.17
CA TYR A 10 13.33 -4.31 15.86
C TYR A 10 13.78 -5.46 14.94
N LEU A 11 15.02 -5.45 14.46
CA LEU A 11 15.60 -6.57 13.73
C LEU A 11 15.70 -7.79 14.66
N ASN A 12 15.16 -8.93 14.21
CA ASN A 12 15.30 -10.19 14.91
C ASN A 12 16.72 -10.77 14.72
N TYR A 13 17.02 -11.90 15.35
CA TYR A 13 18.35 -12.52 15.29
C TYR A 13 18.79 -12.85 13.85
N GLU A 14 17.89 -13.44 13.05
CA GLU A 14 18.18 -13.80 11.66
C GLU A 14 18.37 -12.57 10.76
N ASP A 15 17.54 -11.54 10.97
CA ASP A 15 17.65 -10.26 10.26
C ASP A 15 19.03 -9.62 10.52
N ARG A 16 19.49 -9.61 11.78
CA ARG A 16 20.80 -9.06 12.16
C ARG A 16 21.94 -9.86 11.56
N ALA A 17 21.84 -11.19 11.58
CA ALA A 17 22.85 -12.07 10.98
C ALA A 17 22.93 -11.87 9.46
N LEU A 18 21.79 -11.73 8.77
CA LEU A 18 21.73 -11.41 7.35
C LEU A 18 22.35 -10.04 7.05
N VAL A 19 21.91 -8.99 7.75
CA VAL A 19 22.42 -7.62 7.56
C VAL A 19 23.93 -7.53 7.82
N SER A 20 24.44 -8.21 8.84
CA SER A 20 25.89 -8.27 9.10
C SER A 20 26.66 -8.88 7.92
N GLN A 21 26.12 -9.92 7.30
CA GLN A 21 26.74 -10.53 6.13
C GLN A 21 26.60 -9.66 4.88
N MET A 22 25.50 -8.91 4.75
CA MET A 22 25.34 -7.91 3.68
C MET A 22 26.41 -6.82 3.77
N TYR A 23 26.71 -6.30 4.96
CA TYR A 23 27.80 -5.32 5.14
C TYR A 23 29.16 -5.91 4.71
N ALA A 24 29.49 -7.11 5.20
CA ALA A 24 30.75 -7.76 4.84
C ALA A 24 30.85 -7.98 3.32
N TYR A 25 29.76 -8.42 2.70
CA TYR A 25 29.71 -8.63 1.26
C TYR A 25 29.83 -7.31 0.48
N ALA A 26 29.01 -6.30 0.79
CA ALA A 26 29.05 -5.00 0.14
C ALA A 26 30.42 -4.34 0.24
N GLN A 27 31.04 -4.39 1.44
CA GLN A 27 32.38 -3.90 1.66
C GLN A 27 33.42 -4.64 0.80
N SER A 28 33.34 -5.97 0.72
CA SER A 28 34.26 -6.77 -0.10
C SER A 28 34.15 -6.50 -1.61
N GLN A 29 32.99 -6.00 -2.06
CA GLN A 29 32.71 -5.67 -3.46
C GLN A 29 32.92 -4.18 -3.77
N GLY A 30 33.30 -3.36 -2.77
CA GLY A 30 33.47 -1.92 -2.94
C GLY A 30 32.17 -1.14 -3.12
N ALA A 31 31.03 -1.70 -2.67
CA ALA A 31 29.75 -0.99 -2.67
C ALA A 31 29.63 -0.08 -1.45
N ASP A 32 28.90 1.03 -1.62
CA ASP A 32 28.57 1.95 -0.54
C ASP A 32 27.65 1.29 0.48
N LEU A 33 28.03 1.33 1.76
CA LEU A 33 27.30 0.68 2.84
C LEU A 33 25.95 1.34 3.13
N ALA A 34 25.71 2.56 2.65
CA ALA A 34 24.41 3.22 2.74
C ALA A 34 23.29 2.43 2.04
N TYR A 35 23.62 1.61 1.03
CA TYR A 35 22.64 0.69 0.44
C TYR A 35 22.21 -0.40 1.43
N VAL A 36 23.13 -0.93 2.24
CA VAL A 36 22.82 -1.90 3.30
C VAL A 36 22.00 -1.22 4.41
N ASP A 37 22.37 0.00 4.80
CA ASP A 37 21.62 0.79 5.79
C ASP A 37 20.15 0.94 5.41
N ARG A 38 19.86 1.17 4.13
CA ARG A 38 18.48 1.32 3.62
C ARG A 38 17.69 0.03 3.68
N VAL A 39 18.30 -1.10 3.30
CA VAL A 39 17.65 -2.42 3.43
C VAL A 39 17.37 -2.74 4.90
N ALA A 40 18.35 -2.52 5.78
CA ALA A 40 18.22 -2.77 7.21
C ALA A 40 17.17 -1.86 7.86
N PHE A 41 17.10 -0.58 7.46
CA PHE A 41 16.05 0.34 7.91
C PHE A 41 14.65 -0.11 7.46
N ALA A 42 14.51 -0.52 6.20
CA ALA A 42 13.23 -1.01 5.67
C ALA A 42 12.78 -2.28 6.39
N LEU A 43 13.71 -3.21 6.66
CA LEU A 43 13.43 -4.44 7.39
C LEU A 43 13.06 -4.15 8.86
N GLY A 44 13.78 -3.24 9.53
CA GLY A 44 13.43 -2.79 10.88
C GLY A 44 12.04 -2.15 10.94
N THR A 45 11.69 -1.35 9.94
CA THR A 45 10.35 -0.72 9.80
C THR A 45 9.27 -1.76 9.64
N TYR A 46 9.50 -2.74 8.78
CA TYR A 46 8.59 -3.86 8.60
C TYR A 46 8.33 -4.59 9.92
N ARG A 47 9.39 -4.94 10.69
CA ARG A 47 9.25 -5.61 11.99
C ARG A 47 8.54 -4.73 13.03
N TYR A 48 8.90 -3.45 13.11
CA TYR A 48 8.30 -2.50 14.04
C TYR A 48 6.78 -2.42 13.91
N PHE A 49 6.28 -2.48 12.67
CA PHE A 49 4.85 -2.41 12.37
C PHE A 49 4.17 -3.78 12.25
N ASP A 50 4.53 -4.72 13.14
CA ASP A 50 3.96 -6.07 13.21
C ASP A 50 4.06 -6.80 11.87
N ASP A 51 5.30 -6.97 11.40
CA ASP A 51 5.61 -7.58 10.10
C ASP A 51 4.79 -6.94 8.96
N GLY A 52 4.78 -5.60 8.96
CA GLY A 52 4.09 -4.77 7.97
C GLY A 52 2.56 -4.72 8.10
N ARG A 53 1.92 -5.50 9.00
CA ARG A 53 0.44 -5.54 9.14
C ARG A 53 -0.17 -4.21 9.57
N ARG A 54 0.61 -3.37 10.25
CA ARG A 54 0.19 -2.05 10.73
C ARG A 54 0.62 -0.91 9.80
N ILE A 55 1.24 -1.22 8.66
CA ILE A 55 1.55 -0.25 7.61
C ILE A 55 0.36 -0.20 6.66
N PHE A 56 -0.05 1.02 6.29
CA PHE A 56 -1.15 1.20 5.37
C PHE A 56 -0.64 1.21 3.93
N ASN A 57 -1.35 0.54 3.02
CA ASN A 57 -1.02 0.56 1.60
C ASN A 57 -1.46 1.90 0.99
N SER A 58 -0.51 2.66 0.46
CA SER A 58 -0.74 3.97 -0.16
C SER A 58 -1.57 3.90 -1.45
N ASN A 59 -1.66 2.72 -2.04
CA ASN A 59 -2.47 2.41 -3.22
C ASN A 59 -3.79 1.69 -2.88
N SER A 60 -4.19 1.67 -1.61
CA SER A 60 -5.46 1.05 -1.14
C SER A 60 -6.74 1.72 -1.65
N GLY A 61 -6.64 2.87 -2.33
CA GLY A 61 -7.81 3.61 -2.79
C GLY A 61 -8.08 4.92 -2.05
N HIS A 62 -7.40 5.14 -0.92
CA HIS A 62 -7.79 6.19 0.04
C HIS A 62 -6.79 7.36 0.15
N HIS A 63 -5.82 7.44 -0.77
CA HIS A 63 -4.85 8.52 -0.80
C HIS A 63 -5.23 9.54 -1.86
N TYR A 64 -5.30 10.82 -1.48
CA TYR A 64 -5.76 11.90 -2.34
C TYR A 64 -4.84 13.12 -2.23
N ASP A 65 -4.74 13.91 -3.30
CA ASP A 65 -4.09 15.21 -3.26
C ASP A 65 -4.95 16.28 -2.57
N LYS A 66 -4.39 17.49 -2.43
CA LYS A 66 -5.09 18.62 -1.80
C LYS A 66 -6.34 19.07 -2.56
N GLN A 67 -6.45 18.71 -3.83
CA GLN A 67 -7.60 18.97 -4.69
C GLN A 67 -8.58 17.79 -4.70
N GLY A 68 -8.32 16.74 -3.92
CA GLY A 68 -9.14 15.54 -3.80
C GLY A 68 -8.88 14.47 -4.84
N HIS A 69 -7.87 14.57 -5.72
CA HIS A 69 -7.64 13.55 -6.75
C HIS A 69 -6.94 12.36 -6.16
N GLN A 70 -7.45 11.17 -6.48
CA GLN A 70 -6.83 9.95 -5.99
C GLN A 70 -5.41 9.85 -6.54
N LEU A 71 -4.48 9.52 -5.65
CA LEU A 71 -3.08 9.30 -5.96
C LEU A 71 -2.79 7.80 -6.06
N ARG A 72 -1.92 7.45 -7.00
CA ARG A 72 -1.28 6.14 -7.10
C ARG A 72 0.23 6.34 -7.14
N TYR A 73 0.93 5.50 -6.41
CA TYR A 73 2.39 5.49 -6.31
C TYR A 73 2.91 4.25 -7.03
N ASP A 74 3.95 4.43 -7.84
CA ASP A 74 4.64 3.36 -8.55
C ASP A 74 6.16 3.55 -8.41
N TYR A 75 6.92 2.47 -8.59
CA TYR A 75 8.37 2.58 -8.75
C TYR A 75 8.73 3.22 -10.09
N LEU A 76 9.94 3.80 -10.16
CA LEU A 76 10.54 4.10 -11.45
C LEU A 76 10.70 2.82 -12.27
N GLU A 77 10.70 2.94 -13.60
CA GLU A 77 10.73 1.80 -14.51
C GLU A 77 11.84 0.77 -14.18
N LYS A 78 13.05 1.25 -13.90
CA LYS A 78 14.19 0.41 -13.51
C LYS A 78 13.90 -0.41 -12.24
N ASP A 79 13.35 0.24 -11.22
CA ASP A 79 13.07 -0.35 -9.92
C ASP A 79 11.83 -1.24 -9.96
N ALA A 80 10.82 -0.89 -10.77
CA ALA A 80 9.67 -1.75 -11.06
C ALA A 80 10.10 -3.04 -11.77
N ALA A 81 11.05 -2.94 -12.70
CA ALA A 81 11.62 -4.11 -13.37
C ALA A 81 12.41 -4.99 -12.40
N ALA A 82 13.21 -4.41 -11.51
CA ALA A 82 13.89 -5.14 -10.44
C ALA A 82 12.91 -5.82 -9.49
N ALA A 83 11.85 -5.12 -9.07
CA ALA A 83 10.80 -5.69 -8.23
C ALA A 83 10.13 -6.90 -8.88
N THR A 84 9.81 -6.76 -10.16
CA THR A 84 9.23 -7.84 -10.97
C THR A 84 10.15 -9.06 -11.05
N ARG A 85 11.45 -8.84 -11.28
CA ARG A 85 12.43 -9.94 -11.33
C ARG A 85 12.59 -10.64 -9.99
N ILE A 86 12.61 -9.90 -8.88
CA ILE A 86 12.66 -10.52 -7.55
C ILE A 86 11.39 -11.33 -7.28
N LEU A 87 10.20 -10.75 -7.51
CA LEU A 87 8.92 -11.41 -7.22
C LEU A 87 8.69 -12.69 -8.05
N ASN A 88 9.18 -12.71 -9.29
CA ASN A 88 8.97 -13.82 -10.22
C ASN A 88 10.18 -14.76 -10.35
N GLY A 89 11.35 -14.40 -9.80
CA GLY A 89 12.55 -15.23 -9.81
C GLY A 89 12.48 -16.39 -8.82
N MET A 90 13.38 -17.37 -8.90
CA MET A 90 13.39 -18.50 -7.94
C MET A 90 14.16 -18.15 -6.66
N ALA A 91 15.05 -17.15 -6.69
CA ALA A 91 15.83 -16.67 -5.55
C ALA A 91 14.93 -16.29 -4.37
N ILE A 92 13.76 -15.70 -4.63
CA ILE A 92 12.80 -15.36 -3.59
C ILE A 92 12.41 -16.60 -2.77
N ASN A 93 12.37 -17.81 -3.33
CA ASN A 93 11.94 -18.99 -2.59
C ASN A 93 13.03 -19.59 -1.68
N THR A 94 14.30 -19.26 -1.91
CA THR A 94 15.43 -19.87 -1.19
C THR A 94 16.32 -18.84 -0.48
N THR A 95 16.04 -17.56 -0.67
CA THR A 95 16.76 -16.48 -0.01
C THR A 95 16.51 -16.47 1.49
N ARG A 96 17.52 -16.05 2.25
CA ARG A 96 17.43 -15.83 3.70
C ARG A 96 16.59 -14.61 4.09
N PHE A 97 16.22 -13.75 3.13
CA PHE A 97 15.27 -12.68 3.39
C PHE A 97 13.89 -13.24 3.76
N ASP A 98 13.21 -12.53 4.67
CA ASP A 98 11.82 -12.80 4.98
C ASP A 98 10.93 -12.58 3.74
N GLN A 99 10.10 -13.57 3.46
CA GLN A 99 9.27 -13.63 2.28
C GLN A 99 8.10 -12.65 2.32
N GLY A 100 7.54 -12.43 3.51
CA GLY A 100 6.55 -11.40 3.74
C GLY A 100 7.15 -10.01 3.54
N PHE A 101 8.35 -9.78 4.08
CA PHE A 101 9.10 -8.53 3.89
C PHE A 101 9.32 -8.22 2.41
N LEU A 102 9.83 -9.17 1.61
CA LEU A 102 10.05 -8.95 0.19
C LEU A 102 8.74 -8.61 -0.53
N ARG A 103 7.68 -9.38 -0.34
CA ARG A 103 6.38 -9.08 -0.97
C ARG A 103 5.83 -7.72 -0.53
N HIS A 104 6.04 -7.36 0.73
CA HIS A 104 5.62 -6.07 1.26
C HIS A 104 6.39 -4.92 0.62
N ILE A 105 7.72 -4.97 0.63
CA ILE A 105 8.54 -3.86 0.14
C ILE A 105 8.57 -3.75 -1.38
N LEU A 106 8.28 -4.83 -2.11
CA LEU A 106 8.22 -4.82 -3.57
C LEU A 106 6.86 -4.38 -4.12
N ASP A 107 5.84 -4.26 -3.28
CA ASP A 107 4.59 -3.56 -3.61
C ASP A 107 4.82 -2.04 -3.48
N PRO A 108 4.64 -1.27 -4.57
CA PRO A 108 4.86 0.17 -4.55
C PRO A 108 3.93 0.92 -3.60
N GLY A 109 2.77 0.35 -3.25
CA GLY A 109 1.86 0.90 -2.26
C GLY A 109 2.46 0.95 -0.85
N TYR A 110 3.45 0.11 -0.55
CA TYR A 110 4.17 0.10 0.71
C TYR A 110 5.59 0.66 0.58
N GLY A 111 6.38 0.16 -0.38
CA GLY A 111 7.81 0.44 -0.42
C GLY A 111 8.24 1.71 -1.16
N ALA A 112 7.40 2.26 -2.06
CA ALA A 112 7.77 3.44 -2.85
C ALA A 112 8.02 4.66 -1.96
N LEU A 113 7.10 4.94 -1.04
CA LEU A 113 7.24 6.04 -0.08
C LEU A 113 8.13 5.71 1.12
N ALA A 114 8.37 4.43 1.41
CA ALA A 114 9.28 3.99 2.47
C ALA A 114 10.77 4.18 2.13
N GLY A 115 11.07 4.79 0.97
CA GLY A 115 12.43 5.14 0.58
C GLY A 115 13.20 4.04 -0.14
N MET A 116 12.55 2.95 -0.57
CA MET A 116 13.21 1.86 -1.31
C MET A 116 13.28 2.07 -2.81
N GLY A 117 12.58 3.09 -3.35
CA GLY A 117 12.41 3.30 -4.80
C GLY A 117 13.68 3.57 -5.61
N ASP A 118 14.86 3.73 -4.99
CA ASP A 118 16.17 3.86 -5.67
C ASP A 118 17.16 2.74 -5.31
N SER A 119 16.71 1.75 -4.53
CA SER A 119 17.56 0.73 -3.91
C SER A 119 17.10 -0.69 -4.25
N LEU A 120 16.08 -0.85 -5.11
CA LEU A 120 15.57 -2.17 -5.47
C LEU A 120 16.53 -2.97 -6.35
N GLY A 121 17.32 -2.29 -7.19
CA GLY A 121 18.41 -2.96 -7.92
C GLY A 121 19.48 -3.54 -6.98
N PHE A 122 19.79 -2.86 -5.87
CA PHE A 122 20.70 -3.41 -4.86
C PHE A 122 20.06 -4.57 -4.10
N LEU A 123 18.78 -4.41 -3.71
CA LEU A 123 18.03 -5.48 -3.05
C LEU A 123 17.96 -6.74 -3.91
N GLU A 124 17.79 -6.60 -5.23
CA GLU A 124 17.81 -7.73 -6.17
C GLU A 124 19.11 -8.52 -6.07
N LYS A 125 20.26 -7.83 -6.10
CA LYS A 125 21.57 -8.48 -5.94
C LYS A 125 21.72 -9.18 -4.60
N MET A 126 21.21 -8.58 -3.52
CA MET A 126 21.26 -9.18 -2.19
C MET A 126 20.34 -10.39 -2.09
N VAL A 127 19.13 -10.34 -2.65
CA VAL A 127 18.22 -11.48 -2.67
C VAL A 127 18.85 -12.66 -3.40
N SER A 128 19.47 -12.43 -4.57
CA SER A 128 20.21 -13.47 -5.29
C SER A 128 21.44 -13.96 -4.50
N LYS A 129 22.23 -13.05 -3.90
CA LYS A 129 23.43 -13.41 -3.14
C LYS A 129 23.16 -14.35 -1.98
N PHE A 130 22.06 -14.13 -1.28
CA PHE A 130 21.70 -14.85 -0.06
C PHE A 130 20.65 -15.94 -0.32
N SER A 131 20.46 -16.34 -1.58
CA SER A 131 19.67 -17.50 -1.99
C SER A 131 20.56 -18.69 -2.37
N ASN A 132 19.93 -19.79 -2.76
CA ASN A 132 20.64 -20.96 -3.28
C ASN A 132 20.90 -20.88 -4.80
N GLU A 133 20.66 -19.73 -5.43
CA GLU A 133 20.94 -19.51 -6.86
C GLU A 133 22.42 -19.18 -7.13
N ASP A 134 22.83 -19.29 -8.40
CA ASP A 134 24.22 -19.16 -8.83
C ASP A 134 24.88 -17.82 -8.47
N ALA A 135 26.14 -17.90 -8.04
CA ALA A 135 26.92 -16.79 -7.53
C ALA A 135 27.21 -15.69 -8.57
N GLU A 136 27.16 -15.98 -9.87
CA GLU A 136 27.44 -14.98 -10.92
C GLU A 136 26.39 -13.86 -10.99
N LEU A 137 25.14 -14.14 -10.63
CA LEU A 137 24.08 -13.12 -10.59
C LEU A 137 24.24 -12.14 -9.42
N SER A 138 25.08 -12.48 -8.44
CA SER A 138 25.21 -11.78 -7.17
C SER A 138 26.22 -10.63 -7.15
N VAL A 139 27.15 -10.56 -8.12
CA VAL A 139 28.21 -9.54 -8.16
C VAL A 139 27.62 -8.12 -8.19
N LEU A 140 28.16 -7.26 -7.32
CA LEU A 140 27.80 -5.84 -7.29
C LEU A 140 28.64 -5.08 -8.32
N GLY A 141 27.97 -4.42 -9.26
CA GLY A 141 28.62 -3.57 -10.25
C GLY A 141 29.00 -2.20 -9.69
N SER A 142 29.76 -1.44 -10.49
CA SER A 142 30.23 -0.09 -10.15
C SER A 142 29.10 0.92 -9.85
N GLU A 143 27.88 0.63 -10.30
CA GLU A 143 26.70 1.45 -10.01
C GLU A 143 26.35 1.53 -8.51
N PHE A 144 26.89 0.64 -7.68
CA PHE A 144 26.69 0.64 -6.22
C PHE A 144 27.86 1.24 -5.45
N ALA A 145 28.91 1.74 -6.11
CA ALA A 145 30.11 2.27 -5.46
C ALA A 145 29.88 3.59 -4.70
N THR A 146 28.79 4.31 -5.01
CA THR A 146 28.43 5.55 -4.33
C THR A 146 26.92 5.67 -4.24
N TYR A 147 26.40 5.79 -3.02
CA TYR A 147 24.99 6.05 -2.80
C TYR A 147 24.71 7.54 -2.94
N VAL A 148 23.78 7.89 -3.84
CA VAL A 148 23.32 9.27 -4.02
C VAL A 148 21.89 9.39 -3.52
N PRO A 149 21.65 10.02 -2.36
CA PRO A 149 20.30 10.27 -1.87
C PRO A 149 19.54 11.16 -2.86
N LYS A 150 18.38 10.70 -3.33
CA LYS A 150 17.45 11.53 -4.12
C LYS A 150 16.28 12.01 -3.26
N ASP A 151 15.56 13.02 -3.75
CA ASP A 151 14.25 13.36 -3.20
C ASP A 151 13.21 12.31 -3.58
N VAL A 152 12.13 12.18 -2.81
CA VAL A 152 11.04 11.22 -3.08
C VAL A 152 10.49 11.37 -4.50
N LYS A 153 10.30 12.61 -4.97
CA LYS A 153 9.82 12.93 -6.33
C LYS A 153 10.70 12.34 -7.45
N ASP A 154 11.97 12.10 -7.17
CA ASP A 154 12.98 11.60 -8.12
C ASP A 154 13.24 10.10 -7.96
N LYS A 155 12.50 9.42 -7.08
CA LYS A 155 12.60 7.97 -6.80
C LYS A 155 11.36 7.18 -7.17
N ILE A 156 10.23 7.85 -7.40
CA ILE A 156 8.94 7.19 -7.60
C ILE A 156 8.13 7.93 -8.67
N VAL A 157 7.16 7.23 -9.24
CA VAL A 157 6.13 7.82 -10.10
C VAL A 157 4.89 8.07 -9.25
N ILE A 158 4.40 9.31 -9.27
CA ILE A 158 3.12 9.69 -8.63
C ILE A 158 2.11 9.98 -9.72
N THR A 159 1.11 9.11 -9.86
CA THR A 159 0.02 9.28 -10.81
C THR A 159 -1.17 9.90 -10.11
N ARG A 160 -1.69 10.99 -10.68
CA ARG A 160 -2.91 11.66 -10.25
C ARG A 160 -4.08 11.23 -11.12
N SER A 161 -5.14 10.69 -10.52
CA SER A 161 -6.38 10.38 -11.23
C SER A 161 -7.07 11.65 -11.70
N LYS A 162 -7.64 11.63 -12.91
CA LYS A 162 -8.51 12.71 -13.41
C LYS A 162 -9.99 12.44 -13.13
N GLU A 163 -10.34 11.19 -12.89
CA GLU A 163 -11.73 10.72 -12.83
C GLU A 163 -12.15 10.35 -11.40
N VAL A 164 -11.20 9.88 -10.58
CA VAL A 164 -11.48 9.47 -9.21
C VAL A 164 -11.14 10.60 -8.25
N MET A 165 -12.20 11.22 -7.75
CA MET A 165 -12.17 12.32 -6.81
C MET A 165 -12.64 11.85 -5.44
N PHE A 166 -12.02 12.36 -4.39
CA PHE A 166 -12.55 12.26 -3.04
C PHE A 166 -13.88 13.01 -3.00
N THR A 167 -14.96 12.24 -2.94
CA THR A 167 -16.29 12.77 -2.71
C THR A 167 -16.57 12.68 -1.22
N LEU A 168 -16.72 13.84 -0.57
CA LEU A 168 -17.28 13.83 0.78
C LEU A 168 -18.68 13.23 0.67
N PRO A 169 -19.02 12.21 1.49
CA PRO A 169 -20.40 11.76 1.56
C PRO A 169 -21.26 12.95 1.93
N GLU A 170 -22.37 13.14 1.22
CA GLU A 170 -23.27 14.25 1.51
C GLU A 170 -23.57 14.30 3.02
N PRO A 171 -23.33 15.44 3.69
CA PRO A 171 -23.53 15.54 5.12
C PRO A 171 -25.03 15.48 5.42
N ASN A 172 -25.43 14.97 6.59
CA ASN A 172 -26.83 15.00 7.02
C ASN A 172 -27.29 16.42 7.40
N HIS A 173 -26.35 17.31 7.67
CA HIS A 173 -26.62 18.70 8.00
C HIS A 173 -25.38 19.55 7.71
N ILE A 174 -25.61 20.80 7.33
CA ILE A 174 -24.57 21.80 7.07
C ILE A 174 -24.74 22.96 8.03
N ARG A 175 -23.64 23.62 8.40
CA ARG A 175 -23.66 24.88 9.13
C ARG A 175 -23.10 25.97 8.24
N HIS A 176 -23.92 26.96 7.91
CA HIS A 176 -23.52 28.08 7.07
C HIS A 176 -23.89 29.38 7.78
N ASN A 177 -22.92 30.29 7.93
CA ASN A 177 -23.08 31.57 8.65
C ASN A 177 -23.74 31.43 10.04
N GLY A 178 -23.39 30.36 10.76
CA GLY A 178 -23.90 30.10 12.11
C GLY A 178 -25.25 29.39 12.17
N VAL A 179 -25.98 29.29 11.06
CA VAL A 179 -27.28 28.63 10.94
C VAL A 179 -27.10 27.17 10.52
N TRP A 180 -27.83 26.27 11.16
CA TRP A 180 -27.86 24.86 10.75
C TRP A 180 -28.97 24.60 9.74
N THR A 181 -28.66 23.79 8.73
CA THR A 181 -29.63 23.29 7.76
C THR A 181 -29.49 21.78 7.68
N ILE A 182 -30.60 21.06 7.79
CA ILE A 182 -30.64 19.60 7.53
C ILE A 182 -30.71 19.41 6.02
N THR A 183 -29.84 18.57 5.47
CA THR A 183 -29.83 18.28 4.03
C THR A 183 -30.97 17.33 3.66
N GLU A 184 -31.26 17.17 2.36
CA GLU A 184 -32.24 16.18 1.90
C GLU A 184 -31.93 14.77 2.42
N LYS A 185 -30.66 14.39 2.37
CA LYS A 185 -30.17 13.14 2.97
C LYS A 185 -30.39 13.08 4.47
N GLY A 186 -30.15 14.17 5.20
CA GLY A 186 -30.43 14.25 6.63
C GLY A 186 -31.90 14.04 6.96
N TRP A 187 -32.79 14.64 6.19
CA TRP A 187 -34.24 14.44 6.31
C TRP A 187 -34.64 12.99 6.02
N ALA A 188 -34.13 12.42 4.93
CA ALA A 188 -34.35 11.00 4.60
C ALA A 188 -33.78 10.05 5.67
N ALA A 189 -32.72 10.46 6.36
CA ALA A 189 -32.14 9.74 7.50
C ALA A 189 -32.90 9.97 8.82
N GLY A 190 -33.96 10.78 8.85
CA GLY A 190 -34.79 11.00 10.03
C GLY A 190 -34.26 12.06 11.01
N TYR A 191 -33.35 12.92 10.57
CA TYR A 191 -32.92 14.06 11.38
C TYR A 191 -34.06 15.08 11.52
N THR A 192 -34.10 15.77 12.66
CA THR A 192 -35.10 16.82 12.94
C THR A 192 -34.40 18.06 13.49
N MET A 193 -35.03 19.24 13.40
CA MET A 193 -34.50 20.47 14.00
C MET A 193 -35.06 20.63 15.41
N ASP A 194 -34.21 20.92 16.39
CA ASP A 194 -34.65 21.25 17.75
C ASP A 194 -35.15 22.70 17.84
N LYS A 195 -35.71 23.06 19.00
CA LYS A 195 -36.23 24.42 19.27
C LYS A 195 -35.15 25.51 19.24
N ALA A 196 -33.86 25.13 19.36
CA ALA A 196 -32.72 26.03 19.31
C ALA A 196 -32.09 26.11 17.91
N GLY A 197 -32.72 25.49 16.90
CA GLY A 197 -32.22 25.48 15.53
C GLY A 197 -30.98 24.60 15.33
N ARG A 198 -30.83 23.52 16.11
CA ARG A 198 -29.77 22.52 15.94
C ARG A 198 -30.32 21.19 15.43
N PRO A 199 -29.60 20.50 14.53
CA PRO A 199 -30.02 19.22 14.01
C PRO A 199 -29.91 18.14 15.09
N ARG A 200 -30.93 17.30 15.20
CA ARG A 200 -31.04 16.17 16.12
C ARG A 200 -31.14 14.89 15.32
N ALA A 201 -30.25 13.95 15.60
CA ALA A 201 -30.29 12.61 15.02
C ALA A 201 -31.59 11.89 15.45
N PRO A 202 -32.13 10.99 14.62
CA PRO A 202 -33.23 10.11 15.03
C PRO A 202 -32.80 9.28 16.25
N ALA A 203 -33.77 8.88 17.07
CA ALA A 203 -33.51 7.95 18.16
C ALA A 203 -32.84 6.67 17.61
N PRO A 204 -31.83 6.12 18.30
CA PRO A 204 -31.20 4.88 17.86
C PRO A 204 -32.25 3.79 17.75
N ILE A 205 -32.25 3.10 16.61
CA ILE A 205 -33.17 2.01 16.34
C ILE A 205 -32.82 0.86 17.31
N PRO A 206 -33.81 0.20 17.96
CA PRO A 206 -33.55 -0.96 18.81
C PRO A 206 -32.67 -1.99 18.09
N GLU A 207 -31.68 -2.57 18.80
CA GLU A 207 -30.56 -3.33 18.24
C GLU A 207 -30.96 -4.42 17.22
N GLY A 208 -32.14 -5.03 17.39
CA GLY A 208 -32.68 -6.03 16.47
C GLY A 208 -32.91 -5.52 15.03
N GLN A 209 -33.37 -4.27 14.87
CA GLN A 209 -33.60 -3.66 13.55
C GLN A 209 -32.33 -3.03 12.96
N ALA A 210 -31.40 -2.57 13.79
CA ALA A 210 -30.09 -2.08 13.34
C ALA A 210 -29.26 -3.20 12.66
N ARG A 211 -29.38 -4.45 13.14
CA ARG A 211 -28.76 -5.63 12.54
C ARG A 211 -29.32 -5.94 11.15
N VAL A 212 -30.62 -5.79 10.96
CA VAL A 212 -31.29 -5.95 9.66
C VAL A 212 -30.86 -4.86 8.69
N ARG A 213 -30.81 -3.59 9.11
CA ARG A 213 -30.40 -2.47 8.26
C ARG A 213 -28.94 -2.57 7.80
N LYS A 214 -28.00 -2.91 8.70
CA LYS A 214 -26.60 -3.19 8.32
C LYS A 214 -26.48 -4.36 7.34
N THR A 215 -27.31 -5.39 7.49
CA THR A 215 -27.34 -6.54 6.57
C THR A 215 -27.88 -6.14 5.19
N VAL A 216 -28.88 -5.26 5.13
CA VAL A 216 -29.44 -4.73 3.87
C VAL A 216 -28.45 -3.76 3.19
N GLU A 217 -27.80 -2.87 3.94
CA GLU A 217 -26.77 -1.97 3.41
C GLU A 217 -25.55 -2.73 2.90
N ALA A 218 -25.08 -3.76 3.61
CA ALA A 218 -24.03 -4.65 3.14
C ALA A 218 -24.44 -5.46 1.89
N ARG A 219 -25.71 -5.86 1.77
CA ARG A 219 -26.25 -6.51 0.56
C ARG A 219 -26.31 -5.55 -0.61
N ASN A 220 -26.69 -4.30 -0.39
CA ASN A 220 -26.75 -3.27 -1.41
C ASN A 220 -25.34 -2.87 -1.90
N LEU A 221 -24.37 -2.77 -0.99
CA LEU A 221 -22.97 -2.54 -1.34
C LEU A 221 -22.41 -3.69 -2.20
N ARG A 222 -22.67 -4.94 -1.81
CA ARG A 222 -22.32 -6.11 -2.63
C ARG A 222 -23.05 -6.15 -3.98
N ALA A 223 -24.28 -5.65 -4.05
CA ALA A 223 -25.01 -5.54 -5.31
C ALA A 223 -24.43 -4.46 -6.22
N GLN A 224 -23.99 -3.32 -5.66
CA GLN A 224 -23.27 -2.27 -6.38
C GLN A 224 -21.89 -2.75 -6.85
N GLU A 225 -21.14 -3.45 -6.02
CA GLU A 225 -19.87 -4.10 -6.41
C GLU A 225 -20.09 -5.10 -7.55
N ARG A 226 -21.14 -5.93 -7.48
CA ARG A 226 -21.49 -6.86 -8.58
C ARG A 226 -21.86 -6.13 -9.86
N ALA A 227 -22.67 -5.07 -9.78
CA ALA A 227 -23.03 -4.26 -10.94
C ALA A 227 -21.82 -3.55 -11.56
N PHE A 228 -20.88 -3.08 -10.73
CA PHE A 228 -19.62 -2.48 -11.16
C PHE A 228 -18.70 -3.50 -11.86
N LEU A 229 -18.57 -4.70 -11.29
CA LEU A 229 -17.83 -5.81 -11.90
C LEU A 229 -18.48 -6.27 -13.21
N GLU A 230 -19.80 -6.26 -13.30
CA GLU A 230 -20.54 -6.60 -14.51
C GLU A 230 -20.36 -5.53 -15.60
N ALA A 231 -20.39 -4.24 -15.24
CA ALA A 231 -20.10 -3.13 -16.14
C ALA A 231 -18.66 -3.18 -16.67
N LEU A 232 -17.69 -3.49 -15.81
CA LEU A 232 -16.30 -3.73 -16.22
C LEU A 232 -16.21 -4.91 -17.18
N SER A 233 -16.89 -6.03 -16.90
CA SER A 233 -16.85 -7.21 -17.78
C SER A 233 -17.42 -7.00 -19.19
N ARG A 234 -18.25 -5.96 -19.38
CA ARG A 234 -18.83 -5.57 -20.68
C ARG A 234 -17.98 -4.55 -21.44
N SER A 235 -16.97 -3.95 -20.80
CA SER A 235 -16.02 -3.05 -21.45
C SER A 235 -15.09 -3.83 -22.38
N ARG A 236 -14.98 -3.42 -23.64
CA ARG A 236 -14.20 -4.11 -24.67
C ARG A 236 -12.69 -3.83 -24.61
N ASP A 237 -12.28 -2.84 -23.81
CA ASP A 237 -10.90 -2.35 -23.71
C ASP A 237 -10.34 -2.47 -22.28
N LEU A 238 -10.43 -3.66 -21.69
CA LEU A 238 -9.84 -3.91 -20.37
C LEU A 238 -8.36 -4.38 -20.49
N PRO A 239 -7.44 -3.85 -19.66
CA PRO A 239 -6.07 -4.34 -19.57
C PRO A 239 -6.02 -5.84 -19.20
N HIS A 240 -5.10 -6.59 -19.82
CA HIS A 240 -5.01 -8.06 -19.69
C HIS A 240 -4.90 -8.56 -18.24
N TRP A 241 -4.23 -7.82 -17.36
CA TRP A 241 -4.12 -8.20 -15.95
C TRP A 241 -5.46 -8.08 -15.19
N LEU A 242 -6.32 -7.14 -15.59
CA LEU A 242 -7.66 -6.94 -15.01
C LEU A 242 -8.64 -8.01 -15.49
N THR A 243 -8.53 -8.46 -16.74
CA THR A 243 -9.30 -9.62 -17.24
C THR A 243 -8.94 -10.92 -16.51
N SER A 244 -7.67 -11.11 -16.16
CA SER A 244 -7.20 -12.28 -15.41
C SER A 244 -7.70 -12.28 -13.96
N LEU A 245 -7.72 -11.11 -13.31
CA LEU A 245 -8.27 -10.93 -11.96
C LEU A 245 -9.79 -11.19 -11.91
N LEU A 246 -10.55 -10.66 -12.89
CA LEU A 246 -12.00 -10.88 -12.98
C LEU A 246 -12.36 -12.36 -13.24
N LYS A 247 -11.53 -13.07 -14.01
CA LYS A 247 -11.70 -14.51 -14.27
C LYS A 247 -11.41 -15.36 -13.03
N ALA A 248 -10.41 -14.97 -12.22
CA ALA A 248 -10.10 -15.63 -10.96
C ALA A 248 -11.23 -15.46 -9.92
N LEU A 249 -11.78 -14.25 -9.79
CA LEU A 249 -12.87 -13.93 -8.86
C LEU A 249 -14.20 -14.63 -9.23
N ARG A 250 -14.44 -14.90 -10.52
CA ARG A 250 -15.61 -15.65 -10.99
C ARG A 250 -15.52 -17.14 -10.67
N ASN A 251 -14.31 -17.70 -10.60
CA ASN A 251 -14.07 -19.11 -10.32
C ASN A 251 -14.01 -19.43 -8.80
N SER A 252 -13.83 -18.42 -7.95
CA SER A 252 -13.82 -18.58 -6.48
C SER A 252 -15.21 -18.47 -5.82
N GLY A 253 -16.29 -18.44 -6.62
CA GLY A 253 -17.67 -18.26 -6.17
C GLY A 253 -18.63 -19.40 -6.53
N GLY A 254 -18.18 -20.65 -6.46
CA GLY A 254 -19.06 -21.83 -6.42
C GLY A 254 -19.40 -22.21 -4.97
N PRO A 255 -20.56 -22.86 -4.71
CA PRO A 255 -21.20 -22.96 -3.40
C PRO A 255 -20.32 -23.53 -2.28
#